data_AF-A0A929BPV0-F1
#
_entry.id   AF-A0A929BPV0-F1
#
_cell.length_a   1.000
_cell.length_b   1.000
_cell.length_c   1.000
_cell.angle_alpha   90.00
_cell.angle_beta   90.00
_cell.angle_gamma   90.00
#
_symmetry.space_group_name_H-M   'P 1'
#
loop_
_entity.id
_entity.type
_entity.pdbx_description
1 polymer ?
#
loop_
_entity_poly.entity_id
_entity_poly.type
_entity_poly.pdbx_seq_one_letter_code
_entity_poly.pdbx_strand_id
1 'polypeptide(L)'
;HLVATTFHITQGGEVVEWVHKGGWLRFTLELGRVAEGEVLLWLPIEPQQAICDGVEICPAVRGPGLWALPLRVEKTARVEVRLRELRSDR
;
A
#
# COMPACT_ATOMS: atom_id res chain seq x y z
N HIS A 1 -21.11 -9.50 -8.12
CA HIS A 1 -20.61 -10.58 -7.24
C HIS A 1 -19.30 -10.12 -6.63
N LEU A 2 -19.30 -9.81 -5.33
CA LEU A 2 -18.10 -9.46 -4.56
C LEU A 2 -17.50 -10.77 -4.04
N VAL A 3 -16.25 -11.07 -4.40
CA VAL A 3 -15.57 -12.31 -3.99
C VAL A 3 -14.41 -11.92 -3.07
N ALA A 4 -14.53 -12.32 -1.80
CA ALA A 4 -13.56 -12.25 -0.70
C ALA A 4 -13.34 -10.88 -0.02
N THR A 5 -13.25 -10.94 1.32
CA THR A 5 -12.88 -9.85 2.22
C THR A 5 -11.51 -10.16 2.81
N THR A 6 -10.64 -9.15 2.85
CA THR A 6 -9.24 -9.18 3.34
C THR A 6 -8.26 -9.82 2.35
N PHE A 7 -7.42 -8.98 1.74
CA PHE A 7 -6.33 -9.44 0.88
C PHE A 7 -5.16 -9.94 1.72
N HIS A 8 -4.83 -11.21 1.55
CA HIS A 8 -3.53 -11.76 1.95
C HIS A 8 -2.60 -11.68 0.75
N ILE A 9 -1.84 -10.59 0.63
CA ILE A 9 -0.80 -10.46 -0.41
C ILE A 9 0.37 -11.34 0.02
N THR A 10 0.48 -12.52 -0.60
CA THR A 10 1.72 -13.29 -0.58
C THR A 10 2.63 -12.70 -1.65
N GLN A 11 3.89 -12.42 -1.30
CA GLN A 11 4.86 -11.88 -2.24
C GLN A 11 5.18 -12.96 -3.28
N GLY A 12 4.41 -12.96 -4.38
CA GLY A 12 4.44 -14.00 -5.40
C GLY A 12 3.29 -13.86 -6.38
N GLY A 13 3.35 -12.86 -7.26
CA GLY A 13 2.44 -12.71 -8.41
C GLY A 13 1.67 -11.39 -8.44
N GLU A 14 1.22 -10.90 -7.27
CA GLU A 14 0.30 -9.76 -7.20
C GLU A 14 1.00 -8.41 -7.01
N VAL A 15 2.29 -8.35 -6.66
CA VAL A 15 3.09 -7.11 -6.62
C VAL A 15 4.11 -7.15 -7.76
N VAL A 16 3.96 -6.25 -8.72
CA VAL A 16 4.77 -6.26 -9.96
C VAL A 16 5.84 -5.17 -10.01
N GLU A 17 5.75 -4.18 -9.13
CA GLU A 17 6.75 -3.11 -8.97
C GLU A 17 6.89 -2.74 -7.50
N TRP A 18 8.12 -2.45 -7.06
CA TRP A 18 8.43 -1.95 -5.73
C TRP A 18 9.63 -0.99 -5.79
N VAL A 19 9.40 0.28 -5.48
CA VAL A 19 10.43 1.32 -5.56
C VAL A 19 10.36 2.21 -4.32
N HIS A 20 11.48 2.33 -3.61
CA HIS A 20 11.65 3.31 -2.55
C HIS A 20 12.66 4.38 -2.98
N LYS A 21 12.22 5.63 -3.15
CA LYS A 21 13.07 6.75 -3.58
C LYS A 21 12.53 8.09 -3.09
N GLY A 22 13.41 8.91 -2.50
CA GLY A 22 13.11 10.29 -2.11
C GLY A 22 11.94 10.42 -1.13
N GLY A 23 11.88 9.54 -0.12
CA GLY A 23 10.77 9.50 0.85
C GLY A 23 9.46 8.94 0.31
N TRP A 24 9.46 8.36 -0.89
CA TRP A 24 8.29 7.70 -1.46
C TRP A 24 8.53 6.21 -1.60
N LEU A 25 7.62 5.42 -1.04
CA LEU A 25 7.43 4.03 -1.40
C LEU A 25 6.35 3.95 -2.48
N ARG A 26 6.65 3.28 -3.60
CA ARG A 26 5.71 3.05 -4.69
C ARG A 26 5.64 1.56 -4.97
N PHE A 27 4.44 1.05 -5.18
CA PHE A 27 4.25 -0.31 -5.63
C PHE A 27 3.02 -0.43 -6.51
N THR A 28 3.04 -1.45 -7.36
CA THR A 28 1.93 -1.76 -8.27
C THR A 28 1.37 -3.13 -7.92
N LEU A 29 0.06 -3.19 -7.74
CA LEU A 29 -0.70 -4.43 -7.57
C LEU A 29 -1.26 -4.87 -8.93
N GLU A 30 -1.18 -6.16 -9.23
CA GLU A 30 -1.81 -6.80 -10.39
C GLU A 30 -2.58 -8.04 -9.94
N LEU A 31 -3.90 -7.92 -9.88
CA LEU A 31 -4.81 -8.98 -9.42
C LEU A 31 -5.56 -9.67 -10.56
N GLY A 32 -5.61 -9.05 -11.75
CA GLY A 32 -6.39 -9.53 -12.90
C GLY A 32 -7.91 -9.51 -12.72
N ARG A 33 -8.40 -9.06 -11.55
CA ARG A 33 -9.82 -8.99 -11.17
C ARG A 33 -10.13 -7.70 -10.42
N VAL A 34 -11.41 -7.37 -10.31
CA VAL A 34 -11.88 -6.31 -9.41
C VAL A 34 -11.97 -6.87 -8.00
N ALA A 35 -11.37 -6.21 -7.02
CA ALA A 35 -11.53 -6.59 -5.63
C ALA A 35 -11.29 -5.40 -4.68
N GLU A 36 -11.90 -5.49 -3.49
CA GLU A 36 -11.89 -4.46 -2.44
C GLU A 36 -11.37 -5.07 -1.14
N GLY A 37 -10.54 -4.32 -0.42
CA GLY A 37 -10.00 -4.78 0.85
C GLY A 37 -8.83 -3.93 1.33
N GLU A 38 -8.02 -4.54 2.20
CA GLU A 38 -6.89 -3.87 2.83
C GLU A 38 -5.58 -4.47 2.38
N VAL A 39 -4.59 -3.61 2.12
CA VAL A 39 -3.18 -4.00 2.03
C VAL A 39 -2.53 -3.71 3.36
N LEU A 40 -2.01 -4.75 3.99
CA LEU A 40 -1.23 -4.63 5.21
C LEU A 40 0.22 -4.34 4.86
N LEU A 41 0.69 -3.18 5.28
CA LEU A 41 2.03 -2.68 4.98
C LEU A 41 2.75 -2.40 6.29
N TRP A 42 3.87 -3.08 6.50
CA TRP A 42 4.77 -2.72 7.58
C TRP A 42 5.63 -1.53 7.13
N LEU A 43 5.58 -0.44 7.91
CA LEU A 43 6.36 0.76 7.70
C LEU A 43 7.13 1.10 8.98
N PRO A 44 8.44 1.39 8.90
CA PRO A 44 9.24 1.76 10.07
C PRO A 44 8.84 3.11 10.68
N ILE A 45 8.01 3.88 9.97
CA ILE A 45 7.56 5.22 10.32
C ILE A 45 6.15 5.45 9.81
N GLU A 46 5.47 6.42 10.41
CA GLU A 46 4.13 6.84 9.99
C GLU A 46 4.12 7.38 8.55
N PRO A 47 3.21 6.90 7.69
CA PRO A 47 3.00 7.46 6.37
C PRO A 47 2.36 8.85 6.51
N GLN A 48 2.95 9.83 5.83
CA GLN A 48 2.42 11.20 5.78
C GLN A 48 1.28 11.33 4.77
N GLN A 49 1.30 10.50 3.74
CA GLN A 49 0.33 10.50 2.66
C GLN A 49 0.29 9.12 2.02
N ALA A 50 -0.88 8.68 1.59
CA ALA A 50 -1.05 7.50 0.75
C ALA A 50 -2.01 7.81 -0.40
N ILE A 51 -1.67 7.35 -1.60
CA ILE A 51 -2.41 7.59 -2.83
C ILE A 51 -2.58 6.24 -3.55
N CYS A 52 -3.80 5.93 -3.99
CA CYS A 52 -4.11 4.81 -4.88
C CYS A 52 -4.67 5.36 -6.19
N ASP A 53 -4.00 5.12 -7.30
CA ASP A 53 -4.42 5.56 -8.64
C ASP A 53 -4.78 7.05 -8.72
N GLY A 54 -4.02 7.89 -8.00
CA GLY A 54 -4.23 9.34 -7.92
C GLY A 54 -5.27 9.79 -6.89
N VAL A 55 -5.95 8.87 -6.21
CA VAL A 55 -6.93 9.17 -5.15
C VAL A 55 -6.27 9.00 -3.79
N GLU A 56 -6.41 10.00 -2.92
CA GLU A 56 -5.92 9.93 -1.56
C GLU A 56 -6.68 8.87 -0.75
N ILE A 57 -5.92 8.05 -0.03
CA ILE A 57 -6.46 7.03 0.88
C ILE A 57 -5.94 7.31 2.29
N CYS A 58 -6.74 6.96 3.30
CA CYS A 58 -6.37 7.12 4.70
C CYS A 58 -5.88 5.78 5.28
N PRO A 59 -4.56 5.61 5.51
CA PRO A 59 -4.07 4.41 6.16
C PRO A 59 -4.58 4.33 7.61
N ALA A 60 -4.94 3.13 8.05
CA ALA A 60 -5.34 2.88 9.42
C ALA A 60 -4.28 2.07 10.16
N VAL A 61 -3.93 2.45 11.38
CA VAL A 61 -3.02 1.67 12.22
C VAL A 61 -3.70 0.34 12.59
N ARG A 62 -2.99 -0.77 12.41
CA ARG A 62 -3.42 -2.12 12.84
C ARG A 62 -2.51 -2.72 13.92
N GLY A 63 -1.34 -2.14 14.12
CA GLY A 63 -0.39 -2.52 15.16
C GLY A 63 0.90 -1.70 15.06
N PRO A 64 1.89 -1.94 15.93
CA PRO A 64 3.16 -1.22 15.88
C PRO A 64 3.83 -1.33 14.51
N GLY A 65 3.91 -0.21 13.79
CA GLY A 65 4.45 -0.15 12.43
C GLY A 65 3.61 -0.85 11.35
N LEU A 66 2.44 -1.40 11.67
CA LEU A 66 1.56 -2.07 10.71
C LEU A 66 0.39 -1.18 10.31
N TRP A 67 0.30 -0.89 9.02
CA TRP A 67 -0.70 0.00 8.43
C TRP A 67 -1.58 -0.76 7.46
N ALA A 68 -2.90 -0.61 7.59
CA ALA A 68 -3.87 -1.06 6.61
C ALA A 68 -4.19 0.07 5.63
N LEU A 69 -3.95 -0.19 4.35
CA LEU A 69 -4.32 0.72 3.26
C LEU A 69 -5.62 0.18 2.64
N PRO A 70 -6.76 0.90 2.78
CA PRO A 70 -7.99 0.50 2.12
C PRO A 70 -7.89 0.79 0.62
N LEU A 71 -8.02 -0.24 -0.20
CA LEU A 71 -7.90 -0.15 -1.65
C LEU A 71 -9.10 -0.79 -2.35
N ARG A 72 -9.43 -0.22 -3.51
CA ARG A 72 -10.21 -0.88 -4.56
C ARG A 72 -9.28 -1.05 -5.75
N VAL A 73 -9.07 -2.29 -6.16
CA VAL A 73 -8.17 -2.61 -7.28
C VAL A 73 -9.00 -3.03 -8.47
N GLU A 74 -8.87 -2.34 -9.60
CA GLU A 74 -9.56 -2.66 -10.84
C GLU A 74 -8.58 -3.33 -11.81
N LYS A 75 -8.34 -4.63 -11.59
CA LYS A 75 -7.28 -5.45 -12.21
C LYS A 75 -5.87 -5.05 -11.76
N THR A 76 -5.55 -3.76 -11.77
CA THR A 76 -4.28 -3.20 -11.31
C THR A 76 -4.53 -1.99 -10.43
N ALA A 77 -3.58 -1.69 -9.54
CA ALA A 77 -3.59 -0.44 -8.76
C ALA A 77 -2.17 0.02 -8.47
N ARG A 78 -1.91 1.31 -8.68
CA ARG A 78 -0.64 1.95 -8.31
C ARG A 78 -0.81 2.65 -6.97
N VAL A 79 0.01 2.24 -6.02
CA VAL A 79 0.01 2.80 -4.66
C VAL A 79 1.29 3.58 -4.42
N GLU A 80 1.15 4.80 -3.91
CA GLU A 80 2.25 5.68 -3.54
C GLU A 80 2.07 6.10 -2.09
N VAL A 81 3.08 5.84 -1.26
CA VAL A 81 3.10 6.17 0.15
C VAL A 81 4.27 7.10 0.42
N ARG A 82 3.96 8.32 0.88
CA ARG A 82 4.98 9.26 1.34
C ARG A 82 5.34 8.93 2.78
N LEU A 83 6.60 8.61 2.98
CA LEU A 83 7.20 8.41 4.28
C LEU A 83 7.87 9.71 4.72
N ARG A 84 7.79 10.02 6.02
CA ARG A 84 8.63 11.09 6.58
C ARG A 84 10.10 10.70 6.38
N GLU A 85 10.97 11.63 5.98
CA GLU A 85 12.41 11.29 6.00
C GLU A 85 12.83 11.02 7.45
N LEU A 86 13.39 9.83 7.69
CA LEU A 86 14.14 9.60 8.92
C LEU A 86 15.30 10.58 8.89
N ARG A 87 15.30 11.54 9.82
CA ARG A 87 16.51 12.32 10.08
C ARG A 87 17.56 11.29 10.48
N SER A 88 18.54 11.08 9.62
CA SER A 88 19.76 10.39 10.03
C SER A 88 20.46 11.34 10.99
N ASP A 89 20.23 11.17 12.28
CA ASP A 89 21.10 11.80 13.27
C ASP A 89 22.52 11.32 12.95
N ARG A 90 23.37 12.30 12.59
CA ARG A 90 24.81 12.13 12.42
C ARG A 90 25.48 12.09 13.77
#